data_AF-A0A1I4YDG3-F1
#
_entry.id   AF-A0A1I4YDG3-F1
#
_cell.length_a   1.000
_cell.length_b   1.000
_cell.length_c   1.000
_cell.angle_alpha   90.00
_cell.angle_beta   90.00
_cell.angle_gamma   90.00
#
_symmetry.space_group_name_H-M   'P 1'
#
loop_
_entity.id
_entity.type
_entity.pdbx_description
1 polymer ?
#
loop_
_entity_poly.entity_id
_entity_poly.type
_entity_poly.pdbx_seq_one_letter_code
_entity_poly.pdbx_strand_id
1 'polypeptide(L)'
;MKANDADRALIGSDDAFFDAALGHDSNFTLSLPFQKTPVAADVSDTPSEAETAQLATLLLDDGKEVSAEIAERERISQPVPTVFLPGNKQRSTRSILTIVVSILTVLALVAVGILLAVKSQAATPEQKAFEAYAARQLTVETADRKLTSTFKAIGTAKTDAEALNVATAAALAAVVGVSDETARAAADTARVAMAAAIATITVVDPAETPYVAPDVPAQSSLSLIARGLDEVSAEATRIDDAQAELDAALTAIADARAPFTKSFTAFGKTIPATATSLLAVNPDAGQRWRDAVTAAATAFTTAAKTGSGATELQAYAAAAFALQGENARVLLEREAVEPDEDTNEEEAPRQTPQRPRATTPPSGGSTSPAPPANPEPAPPVDPAPQPEPEQPEIPPIEG
;
A
#
# COMPACT_ATOMS: atom_id res chain seq x y z
N MET A 1 67.59 14.90 11.08
CA MET A 1 68.04 15.27 12.43
C MET A 1 66.78 15.52 13.27
N LYS A 2 66.70 14.87 14.43
CA LYS A 2 65.57 14.76 15.37
C LYS A 2 64.53 13.67 15.07
N ALA A 3 64.67 12.61 15.86
CA ALA A 3 63.74 11.53 16.10
C ALA A 3 62.55 12.01 16.95
N ASN A 4 61.44 11.29 16.87
CA ASN A 4 60.66 10.92 18.05
C ASN A 4 59.90 9.62 17.77
N ASP A 5 60.49 8.55 18.27
CA ASP A 5 59.82 7.35 18.77
C ASP A 5 58.92 7.70 19.97
N ALA A 6 58.03 6.76 20.28
CA ALA A 6 57.14 6.68 21.45
C ALA A 6 55.78 7.38 21.31
N ASP A 7 54.73 6.59 21.00
CA ASP A 7 53.88 6.08 22.09
C ASP A 7 52.93 4.99 21.58
N ARG A 8 53.21 3.76 22.01
CA ARG A 8 52.38 2.57 21.81
C ARG A 8 51.67 2.34 23.15
N ALA A 9 50.56 3.05 23.34
CA ALA A 9 49.73 2.91 24.52
C ALA A 9 48.79 1.69 24.37
N LEU A 10 49.13 0.66 25.14
CA LEU A 10 48.22 -0.37 25.61
C LEU A 10 47.14 0.28 26.48
N ILE A 11 45.87 0.18 26.08
CA ILE A 11 44.74 0.31 27.01
C ILE A 11 43.86 -0.91 26.76
N GLY A 12 43.91 -1.83 27.74
CA GLY A 12 42.91 -2.86 27.91
C GLY A 12 41.59 -2.23 28.30
N SER A 13 40.51 -2.73 27.72
CA SER A 13 39.17 -2.48 28.20
C SER A 13 38.72 -3.75 28.88
N ASP A 14 38.67 -3.63 30.21
CA ASP A 14 38.23 -4.62 31.17
C ASP A 14 36.85 -5.22 30.85
N ASP A 15 36.77 -6.50 31.18
CA ASP A 15 35.57 -7.24 31.51
C ASP A 15 34.69 -6.42 32.48
N ALA A 16 33.58 -5.90 31.97
CA ALA A 16 32.43 -5.53 32.79
C ALA A 16 31.29 -6.51 32.46
N PHE A 17 31.37 -7.67 33.10
CA PHE A 17 30.26 -8.57 33.37
C PHE A 17 29.15 -7.79 34.08
N PHE A 18 28.14 -7.34 33.33
CA PHE A 18 26.84 -7.01 33.91
C PHE A 18 25.98 -8.27 33.93
N ASP A 19 26.09 -8.98 35.05
CA ASP A 19 25.09 -9.90 35.54
C ASP A 19 23.86 -9.07 35.95
N ALA A 20 22.91 -8.92 35.02
CA ALA A 20 21.58 -8.40 35.30
C ALA A 20 20.57 -9.53 35.08
N ALA A 21 20.52 -10.43 36.06
CA ALA A 21 19.37 -11.28 36.31
C ALA A 21 18.13 -10.41 36.56
N LEU A 22 17.33 -10.20 35.51
CA LEU A 22 15.92 -9.88 35.63
C LEU A 22 15.17 -10.90 34.78
N GLY A 23 14.77 -11.99 35.43
CA GLY A 23 13.88 -12.96 34.84
C GLY A 23 12.54 -12.30 34.50
N HIS A 24 12.05 -12.57 33.30
CA HIS A 24 10.63 -12.60 32.98
C HIS A 24 10.43 -13.74 31.99
N ASP A 25 10.07 -14.90 32.54
CA ASP A 25 9.25 -15.86 31.84
C ASP A 25 7.98 -15.13 31.39
N SER A 26 7.79 -15.02 30.07
CA SER A 26 6.51 -14.64 29.48
C SER A 26 6.34 -15.41 28.18
N ASN A 27 6.24 -16.74 28.33
CA ASN A 27 5.54 -17.59 27.37
C ASN A 27 4.08 -17.14 27.32
N PHE A 28 3.75 -16.18 26.47
CA PHE A 28 2.37 -15.94 26.08
C PHE A 28 1.93 -17.11 25.20
N THR A 29 1.32 -18.11 25.83
CA THR A 29 0.54 -19.12 25.13
C THR A 29 -0.83 -18.52 24.87
N LEU A 30 -1.10 -18.15 23.62
CA LEU A 30 -2.44 -17.74 23.20
C LEU A 30 -3.34 -18.98 23.18
N SER A 31 -3.93 -19.33 24.32
CA SER A 31 -4.91 -20.41 24.41
C SER A 31 -6.28 -19.88 24.01
N LEU A 32 -6.61 -20.00 22.73
CA LEU A 32 -8.00 -19.86 22.28
C LEU A 32 -8.84 -20.99 22.89
N PRO A 33 -10.06 -20.74 23.39
CA PRO A 33 -10.93 -21.79 23.89
C PRO A 33 -11.55 -22.55 22.73
N PHE A 34 -10.75 -23.33 22.01
CA PHE A 34 -11.28 -24.42 21.20
C PHE A 34 -11.35 -25.64 22.11
N GLN A 35 -12.53 -25.93 22.65
CA GLN A 35 -12.80 -27.26 23.17
C GLN A 35 -12.69 -28.23 21.98
N LYS A 36 -11.54 -28.92 21.87
CA LYS A 36 -11.43 -30.12 21.04
C LYS A 36 -12.25 -31.21 21.71
N THR A 37 -13.46 -31.42 21.21
CA THR A 37 -14.20 -32.67 21.43
C THR A 37 -13.60 -33.71 20.49
N PRO A 38 -12.87 -34.74 20.96
CA PRO A 38 -12.48 -35.84 20.09
C PRO A 38 -13.71 -36.72 19.85
N VAL A 39 -14.38 -36.53 18.72
CA VAL A 39 -15.31 -37.54 18.18
C VAL A 39 -14.52 -38.40 17.20
N ALA A 40 -14.45 -39.69 17.51
CA ALA A 40 -13.90 -40.71 16.63
C ALA A 40 -14.95 -41.18 15.62
N ALA A 41 -14.47 -41.58 14.43
CA ALA A 41 -15.19 -42.17 13.28
C ALA A 41 -16.10 -41.18 12.51
N ASP A 42 -16.29 -41.26 11.20
CA ASP A 42 -16.11 -42.34 10.24
C ASP A 42 -15.92 -41.75 8.83
N VAL A 43 -15.55 -42.60 7.89
CA VAL A 43 -15.29 -42.34 6.46
C VAL A 43 -16.54 -41.78 5.73
N SER A 44 -16.29 -41.01 4.67
CA SER A 44 -17.20 -40.55 3.60
C SER A 44 -18.28 -39.53 3.96
N ASP A 45 -18.00 -38.25 3.71
CA ASP A 45 -18.75 -37.38 2.76
C ASP A 45 -18.25 -35.94 2.86
N THR A 46 -18.11 -35.27 1.71
CA THR A 46 -17.73 -33.85 1.59
C THR A 46 -18.79 -32.91 2.18
N PRO A 47 -18.37 -31.86 2.91
CA PRO A 47 -19.14 -30.63 2.94
C PRO A 47 -18.33 -29.39 2.52
N SER A 48 -19.03 -28.52 1.80
CA SER A 48 -18.71 -27.12 1.59
C SER A 48 -18.91 -26.37 2.91
N GLU A 49 -17.93 -25.58 3.36
CA GLU A 49 -18.12 -24.63 4.46
C GLU A 49 -17.69 -23.22 4.05
N ALA A 50 -18.65 -22.32 4.10
CA ALA A 50 -18.44 -20.88 4.15
C ALA A 50 -18.19 -20.51 5.62
N GLU A 51 -17.01 -19.96 5.92
CA GLU A 51 -16.74 -19.30 7.19
C GLU A 51 -17.63 -18.04 7.30
N THR A 52 -18.69 -18.11 8.09
CA THR A 52 -19.33 -16.93 8.64
C THR A 52 -18.60 -16.53 9.91
N ALA A 53 -17.90 -15.39 9.86
CA ALA A 53 -17.36 -14.74 11.05
C ALA A 53 -18.49 -14.49 12.06
N GLN A 54 -18.42 -15.15 13.22
CA GLN A 54 -19.32 -14.87 14.35
C GLN A 54 -18.84 -13.59 15.04
N LEU A 55 -19.73 -12.59 15.08
CA LEU A 55 -19.54 -11.35 15.83
C LEU A 55 -19.48 -11.66 17.33
N ALA A 56 -18.52 -11.06 18.04
CA ALA A 56 -18.37 -11.19 19.49
C ALA A 56 -19.62 -10.71 20.23
N THR A 57 -20.21 -11.59 21.04
CA THR A 57 -21.39 -11.30 21.88
C THR A 57 -20.91 -10.83 23.26
N LEU A 58 -21.39 -9.67 23.72
CA LEU A 58 -21.14 -9.16 25.08
C LEU A 58 -22.06 -9.88 26.07
N LEU A 59 -21.45 -10.56 27.05
CA LEU A 59 -22.10 -11.23 28.18
C LEU A 59 -21.92 -10.38 29.44
N LEU A 60 -22.95 -10.29 30.29
CA LEU A 60 -22.83 -9.73 31.64
C LEU A 60 -22.15 -10.73 32.60
N ASP A 61 -21.69 -10.25 33.76
CA ASP A 61 -21.01 -11.05 34.80
C ASP A 61 -21.85 -12.23 35.37
N ASP A 62 -23.15 -12.28 35.08
CA ASP A 62 -24.03 -13.39 35.43
C ASP A 62 -24.22 -14.42 34.29
N GLY A 63 -23.50 -14.25 33.18
CA GLY A 63 -23.49 -15.17 32.04
C GLY A 63 -24.69 -15.04 31.09
N LYS A 64 -25.48 -13.97 31.18
CA LYS A 64 -26.62 -13.72 30.29
C LYS A 64 -26.27 -12.75 29.16
N GLU A 65 -26.77 -13.02 27.97
CA GLU A 65 -26.57 -12.19 26.78
C GLU A 65 -27.41 -10.90 26.87
N VAL A 66 -26.78 -9.74 26.66
CA VAL A 66 -27.40 -8.40 26.79
C VAL A 66 -28.50 -8.15 25.73
N SER A 67 -28.56 -8.96 24.68
CA SER A 67 -29.27 -8.63 23.43
C SER A 67 -30.78 -8.88 23.43
N ALA A 68 -31.32 -9.70 24.34
CA ALA A 68 -32.72 -10.14 24.27
C ALA A 68 -33.68 -9.31 25.15
N GLU A 69 -33.24 -8.87 26.32
CA GLU A 69 -34.13 -8.29 27.34
C GLU A 69 -34.48 -6.82 27.09
N ILE A 70 -33.65 -6.10 26.33
CA ILE A 70 -33.90 -4.71 25.92
C ILE A 70 -34.81 -4.64 24.68
N ALA A 71 -34.82 -5.68 23.83
CA ALA A 71 -35.62 -5.71 22.60
C ALA A 71 -37.12 -6.02 22.82
N GLU A 72 -37.49 -6.64 23.96
CA GLU A 72 -38.90 -6.99 24.24
C GLU A 72 -39.69 -5.89 24.96
N ARG A 73 -39.04 -4.87 25.55
CA ARG A 73 -39.75 -3.82 26.32
C ARG A 73 -40.22 -2.60 25.51
N GLU A 74 -39.88 -2.46 24.23
CA GLU A 74 -40.27 -1.30 23.41
C GLU A 74 -41.24 -1.59 22.26
N ARG A 75 -41.76 -2.82 22.12
CA ARG A 75 -42.78 -3.13 21.09
C ARG A 75 -44.21 -2.85 21.57
N ILE A 76 -44.56 -1.57 21.73
CA ILE A 76 -45.97 -1.14 21.69
C ILE A 76 -46.12 0.02 20.70
N SER A 77 -46.70 -0.33 19.54
CA SER A 77 -47.50 0.50 18.64
C SER A 77 -46.86 1.73 17.98
N GLN A 78 -46.23 1.53 16.82
CA GLN A 78 -46.38 2.48 15.69
C GLN A 78 -46.51 1.72 14.35
N PRO A 79 -47.47 2.11 13.47
CA PRO A 79 -47.62 1.51 12.15
C PRO A 79 -46.59 2.07 11.15
N VAL A 80 -45.88 1.16 10.48
CA VAL A 80 -44.90 1.50 9.43
C VAL A 80 -45.58 1.47 8.05
N PRO A 81 -45.52 2.53 7.23
CA PRO A 81 -45.92 2.46 5.83
C PRO A 81 -44.85 1.75 4.99
N THR A 82 -45.28 0.85 4.11
CA THR A 82 -44.42 0.15 3.15
C THR A 82 -43.94 1.09 2.05
N VAL A 83 -42.62 1.29 1.94
CA VAL A 83 -41.97 1.92 0.79
C VAL A 83 -41.15 0.88 0.03
N PHE A 84 -41.54 0.64 -1.22
CA PHE A 84 -40.77 -0.10 -2.22
C PHE A 84 -39.66 0.79 -2.78
N LEU A 85 -38.39 0.35 -2.75
CA LEU A 85 -37.31 0.92 -3.55
C LEU A 85 -36.37 -0.20 -4.06
N PRO A 86 -35.97 -0.18 -5.36
CA PRO A 86 -35.15 -1.20 -5.99
C PRO A 86 -33.65 -0.88 -5.93
N GLY A 87 -32.82 -1.92 -6.11
CA GLY A 87 -31.56 -1.80 -6.85
C GLY A 87 -30.29 -1.50 -6.03
N ASN A 88 -29.61 -2.56 -5.65
CA ASN A 88 -28.29 -2.62 -5.03
C ASN A 88 -27.19 -2.13 -6.00
N LYS A 89 -26.38 -1.12 -5.63
CA LYS A 89 -24.97 -0.92 -6.08
C LYS A 89 -24.30 0.27 -5.39
N GLN A 90 -23.05 0.04 -4.97
CA GLN A 90 -22.02 1.03 -4.59
C GLN A 90 -22.07 1.57 -3.14
N ARG A 91 -21.62 0.74 -2.18
CA ARG A 91 -21.22 1.23 -0.84
C ARG A 91 -19.95 2.07 -0.98
N SER A 92 -20.14 3.39 -0.91
CA SER A 92 -19.06 4.37 -0.85
C SER A 92 -18.32 4.28 0.49
N THR A 93 -17.00 4.45 0.46
CA THR A 93 -16.13 4.68 1.62
C THR A 93 -16.40 6.01 2.33
N ARG A 94 -17.41 6.80 1.90
CA ARG A 94 -17.90 7.97 2.64
C ARG A 94 -18.79 7.62 3.84
N SER A 95 -19.08 6.33 4.05
CA SER A 95 -20.03 5.91 5.09
C SER A 95 -19.43 5.86 6.51
N ILE A 96 -18.13 5.64 6.69
CA ILE A 96 -17.56 5.52 8.05
C ILE A 96 -17.45 6.90 8.71
N LEU A 97 -17.00 7.91 7.94
CA LEU A 97 -16.88 9.28 8.43
C LEU A 97 -18.25 9.90 8.77
N THR A 98 -19.28 9.63 7.97
CA THR A 98 -20.65 10.12 8.25
C THR A 98 -21.31 9.43 9.44
N ILE A 99 -21.01 8.15 9.69
CA ILE A 99 -21.48 7.44 10.88
C ILE A 99 -20.83 8.01 12.15
N VAL A 100 -19.53 8.31 12.15
CA VAL A 100 -18.84 8.90 13.32
C VAL A 100 -19.35 10.32 13.60
N VAL A 101 -19.55 11.14 12.56
CA VAL A 101 -20.11 12.50 12.70
C VAL A 101 -21.56 12.48 13.19
N SER A 102 -22.38 11.50 12.76
CA SER A 102 -23.77 11.39 13.24
C SER A 102 -23.86 10.94 14.70
N ILE A 103 -22.97 10.05 15.15
CA ILE A 103 -22.93 9.60 16.55
C ILE A 103 -22.50 10.76 17.46
N LEU A 104 -21.51 11.56 17.06
CA LEU A 104 -21.06 12.74 17.82
C LEU A 104 -22.15 13.83 17.92
N THR A 105 -22.89 14.08 16.84
CA THR A 105 -24.00 15.05 16.87
C THR A 105 -25.19 14.58 17.70
N VAL A 106 -25.52 13.29 17.68
CA VAL A 106 -26.57 12.72 18.54
C VAL A 106 -26.18 12.79 20.03
N LEU A 107 -24.92 12.51 20.38
CA LEU A 107 -24.44 12.66 21.76
C LEU A 107 -24.48 14.11 22.26
N ALA A 108 -24.11 15.08 21.40
CA ALA A 108 -24.23 16.50 21.73
C ALA A 108 -25.69 16.92 21.95
N LEU A 109 -26.64 16.40 21.17
CA LEU A 109 -28.07 16.70 21.28
C LEU A 109 -28.72 16.07 22.53
N VAL A 110 -28.29 14.86 22.92
CA VAL A 110 -28.75 14.18 24.14
C VAL A 110 -28.25 14.91 25.39
N ALA A 111 -27.03 15.45 25.39
CA ALA A 111 -26.52 16.26 26.50
C ALA A 111 -27.36 17.55 26.72
N VAL A 112 -27.80 18.20 25.63
CA VAL A 112 -28.66 19.40 25.70
C VAL A 112 -30.08 19.06 26.15
N GLY A 113 -30.61 17.88 25.75
CA GLY A 113 -31.96 17.44 26.11
C GLY A 113 -32.13 17.07 27.59
N ILE A 114 -31.09 16.50 28.22
CA ILE A 114 -31.16 16.07 29.64
C ILE A 114 -31.13 17.28 30.60
N LEU A 115 -30.49 18.39 30.22
CA LEU A 115 -30.39 19.61 31.04
C LEU A 115 -31.72 20.37 31.23
N LEU A 116 -32.73 20.15 30.37
CA LEU A 116 -34.00 20.88 30.44
C LEU A 116 -35.08 20.21 31.30
N ALA A 117 -34.88 18.96 31.75
CA ALA A 117 -35.94 18.17 32.40
C ALA A 117 -35.93 18.20 33.94
N VAL A 118 -34.87 18.69 34.61
CA VAL A 118 -34.80 18.68 36.08
C VAL A 118 -35.12 20.06 36.66
N LYS A 119 -36.40 20.31 36.93
CA LYS A 119 -36.85 21.41 37.80
C LYS A 119 -36.63 21.05 39.28
N SER A 120 -36.10 22.02 40.04
CA SER A 120 -36.52 22.39 41.42
C SER A 120 -35.50 22.39 42.55
N GLN A 121 -34.22 22.64 42.26
CA GLN A 121 -33.42 23.53 43.11
C GLN A 121 -32.80 24.56 42.16
N ALA A 122 -33.01 25.85 42.41
CA ALA A 122 -32.57 26.90 41.50
C ALA A 122 -31.04 26.93 41.46
N ALA A 123 -30.46 26.18 40.51
CA ALA A 123 -29.03 26.19 40.30
C ALA A 123 -28.58 27.63 40.12
N THR A 124 -27.58 28.04 40.91
CA THR A 124 -27.12 29.42 40.88
C THR A 124 -26.58 29.74 39.48
N PRO A 125 -26.57 31.01 39.04
CA PRO A 125 -25.99 31.38 37.74
C PRO A 125 -24.56 30.83 37.54
N GLU A 126 -23.78 30.74 38.61
CA GLU A 126 -22.44 30.17 38.65
C GLU A 126 -22.45 28.67 38.31
N GLN A 127 -23.39 27.90 38.88
CA GLN A 127 -23.50 26.46 38.59
C GLN A 127 -23.83 26.21 37.11
N LYS A 128 -24.75 26.98 36.53
CA LYS A 128 -25.08 26.86 35.09
C LYS A 128 -23.90 27.26 34.20
N ALA A 129 -23.18 28.31 34.56
CA ALA A 129 -21.98 28.73 33.83
C ALA A 129 -20.88 27.66 33.92
N PHE A 130 -20.72 27.04 35.08
CA PHE A 130 -19.78 25.95 35.28
C PHE A 130 -20.15 24.69 34.49
N GLU A 131 -21.44 24.32 34.44
CA GLU A 131 -21.93 23.23 33.59
C GLU A 131 -21.64 23.48 32.10
N ALA A 132 -21.86 24.71 31.62
CA ALA A 132 -21.54 25.09 30.24
C ALA A 132 -20.03 25.02 29.96
N TYR A 133 -19.20 25.48 30.91
CA TYR A 133 -17.75 25.34 30.85
C TYR A 133 -17.32 23.88 30.75
N ALA A 134 -17.83 23.00 31.63
CA ALA A 134 -17.50 21.58 31.64
C ALA A 134 -17.93 20.87 30.34
N ALA A 135 -19.10 21.19 29.79
CA ALA A 135 -19.54 20.66 28.50
C ALA A 135 -18.62 21.09 27.34
N ARG A 136 -18.15 22.35 27.36
CA ARG A 136 -17.20 22.85 26.36
C ARG A 136 -15.83 22.18 26.50
N GLN A 137 -15.35 22.01 27.72
CA GLN A 137 -14.10 21.31 28.02
C GLN A 137 -14.10 19.88 27.46
N LEU A 138 -15.19 19.12 27.70
CA LEU A 138 -15.35 17.76 27.16
C LEU A 138 -15.36 17.73 25.62
N THR A 139 -15.92 18.76 25.00
CA THR A 139 -15.92 18.91 23.53
C THR A 139 -14.50 19.08 23.00
N VAL A 140 -13.70 19.95 23.63
CA VAL A 140 -12.30 20.20 23.28
C VAL A 140 -11.44 18.95 23.50
N GLU A 141 -11.60 18.24 24.62
CA GLU A 141 -10.90 16.98 24.89
C GLU A 141 -11.25 15.89 23.85
N THR A 142 -12.49 15.86 23.38
CA THR A 142 -12.90 14.93 22.32
C THR A 142 -12.29 15.31 20.96
N ALA A 143 -12.17 16.61 20.67
CA ALA A 143 -11.49 17.10 19.48
C ALA A 143 -9.98 16.78 19.52
N ASP A 144 -9.33 16.92 20.66
CA ASP A 144 -7.92 16.56 20.86
C ASP A 144 -7.65 15.06 20.62
N ARG A 145 -8.54 14.18 21.12
CA ARG A 145 -8.47 12.74 20.84
C ARG A 145 -8.63 12.44 19.35
N LYS A 146 -9.51 13.16 18.65
CA LYS A 146 -9.67 13.04 17.19
C LYS A 146 -8.38 13.47 16.47
N LEU A 147 -7.81 14.60 16.86
CA LEU A 147 -6.55 15.13 16.31
C LEU A 147 -5.43 14.08 16.40
N THR A 148 -5.24 13.49 17.58
CA THR A 148 -4.26 12.41 17.81
C THR A 148 -4.55 11.18 16.93
N SER A 149 -5.83 10.81 16.77
CA SER A 149 -6.21 9.69 15.91
C SER A 149 -5.92 9.96 14.44
N THR A 150 -6.20 11.17 13.94
CA THR A 150 -5.90 11.57 12.55
C THR A 150 -4.40 11.58 12.31
N PHE A 151 -3.60 12.08 13.26
CA PHE A 151 -2.14 12.05 13.16
C PHE A 151 -1.61 10.62 13.03
N LYS A 152 -2.09 9.68 13.84
CA LYS A 152 -1.75 8.25 13.73
C LYS A 152 -2.14 7.68 12.36
N ALA A 153 -3.33 8.03 11.86
CA ALA A 153 -3.78 7.57 10.54
C ALA A 153 -2.87 8.06 9.40
N ILE A 154 -2.31 9.27 9.50
CA ILE A 154 -1.29 9.77 8.56
C ILE A 154 -0.02 8.92 8.61
N GLY A 155 0.46 8.57 9.82
CA GLY A 155 1.60 7.68 10.00
C GLY A 155 1.39 6.30 9.36
N THR A 156 0.22 5.69 9.58
CA THR A 156 -0.17 4.44 8.91
C THR A 156 -0.21 4.61 7.39
N ALA A 157 -0.85 5.66 6.89
CA ALA A 157 -0.97 5.89 5.44
C ALA A 157 0.38 6.09 4.74
N LYS A 158 1.34 6.73 5.40
CA LYS A 158 2.73 6.85 4.91
C LYS A 158 3.43 5.49 4.88
N THR A 159 3.32 4.72 5.96
CA THR A 159 3.91 3.37 6.06
C THR A 159 3.36 2.43 4.97
N ASP A 160 2.04 2.45 4.78
CA ASP A 160 1.38 1.65 3.73
C ASP A 160 1.85 2.05 2.33
N ALA A 161 2.01 3.36 2.08
CA ALA A 161 2.51 3.85 0.80
C ALA A 161 3.98 3.45 0.55
N GLU A 162 4.81 3.43 1.58
CA GLU A 162 6.19 2.94 1.51
C GLU A 162 6.24 1.44 1.22
N ALA A 163 5.44 0.63 1.94
CA ALA A 163 5.34 -0.80 1.70
C ALA A 163 4.88 -1.10 0.26
N LEU A 164 3.87 -0.37 -0.23
CA LEU A 164 3.41 -0.45 -1.62
C LEU A 164 4.52 -0.06 -2.61
N ASN A 165 5.26 1.01 -2.33
CA ASN A 165 6.37 1.47 -3.14
C ASN A 165 7.47 0.39 -3.28
N VAL A 166 7.89 -0.22 -2.17
CA VAL A 166 8.90 -1.29 -2.16
C VAL A 166 8.42 -2.53 -2.91
N ALA A 167 7.21 -3.01 -2.61
CA ALA A 167 6.65 -4.19 -3.27
C ALA A 167 6.50 -4.00 -4.78
N THR A 168 6.03 -2.83 -5.21
CA THR A 168 5.85 -2.50 -6.62
C THR A 168 7.18 -2.36 -7.35
N ALA A 169 8.21 -1.77 -6.72
CA ALA A 169 9.53 -1.63 -7.33
C ALA A 169 10.11 -2.99 -7.72
N ALA A 170 10.07 -3.97 -6.81
CA ALA A 170 10.53 -5.33 -7.08
C ALA A 170 9.70 -6.01 -8.19
N ALA A 171 8.37 -5.84 -8.17
CA ALA A 171 7.48 -6.43 -9.17
C ALA A 171 7.67 -5.83 -10.58
N LEU A 172 7.84 -4.51 -10.70
CA LEU A 172 8.12 -3.85 -11.97
C LEU A 172 9.52 -4.18 -12.52
N ALA A 173 10.49 -4.46 -11.65
CA ALA A 173 11.80 -4.95 -12.08
C ALA A 173 11.73 -6.40 -12.60
N ALA A 174 10.89 -7.25 -11.99
CA ALA A 174 10.75 -8.65 -12.38
C ALA A 174 10.19 -8.85 -13.79
N VAL A 175 9.43 -7.90 -14.34
CA VAL A 175 8.78 -8.02 -15.66
C VAL A 175 9.54 -7.37 -16.82
N VAL A 176 10.78 -6.96 -16.61
CA VAL A 176 11.65 -6.43 -17.66
C VAL A 176 11.81 -7.47 -18.77
N GLY A 177 11.60 -7.07 -20.02
CA GLY A 177 11.74 -7.93 -21.21
C GLY A 177 10.58 -8.89 -21.48
N VAL A 178 9.59 -8.99 -20.59
CA VAL A 178 8.39 -9.84 -20.76
C VAL A 178 7.08 -9.05 -20.67
N SER A 179 7.16 -7.72 -20.73
CA SER A 179 6.02 -6.80 -20.66
C SER A 179 6.21 -5.61 -21.62
N ASP A 180 5.21 -4.72 -21.67
CA ASP A 180 5.31 -3.46 -22.41
C ASP A 180 6.23 -2.50 -21.65
N GLU A 181 7.46 -2.36 -22.14
CA GLU A 181 8.51 -1.60 -21.47
C GLU A 181 8.20 -0.11 -21.33
N THR A 182 7.46 0.46 -22.29
CA THR A 182 7.07 1.89 -22.23
C THR A 182 6.04 2.09 -21.13
N ALA A 183 5.02 1.23 -21.07
CA ALA A 183 4.00 1.29 -20.02
C ALA A 183 4.58 0.96 -18.62
N ARG A 184 5.52 0.01 -18.54
CA ARG A 184 6.24 -0.37 -17.32
C ARG A 184 7.06 0.82 -16.78
N ALA A 185 7.84 1.47 -17.64
CA ALA A 185 8.65 2.64 -17.26
C ALA A 185 7.79 3.84 -16.81
N ALA A 186 6.63 4.05 -17.44
CA ALA A 186 5.68 5.07 -17.00
C ALA A 186 5.11 4.77 -15.60
N ALA A 187 4.77 3.51 -15.31
CA ALA A 187 4.32 3.09 -13.99
C ALA A 187 5.42 3.26 -12.93
N ASP A 188 6.67 2.92 -13.25
CA ASP A 188 7.81 3.10 -12.33
C ASP A 188 8.12 4.58 -12.06
N THR A 189 8.06 5.43 -13.09
CA THR A 189 8.20 6.88 -12.93
C THR A 189 7.13 7.44 -11.99
N ALA A 190 5.87 7.03 -12.18
CA ALA A 190 4.77 7.45 -11.32
C ALA A 190 4.92 6.94 -9.88
N ARG A 191 5.48 5.73 -9.68
CA ARG A 191 5.80 5.17 -8.37
C ARG A 191 6.85 6.03 -7.65
N VAL A 192 7.94 6.38 -8.31
CA VAL A 192 8.99 7.25 -7.74
C VAL A 192 8.43 8.62 -7.39
N ALA A 193 7.61 9.21 -8.27
CA ALA A 193 6.96 10.49 -8.01
C ALA A 193 6.01 10.45 -6.80
N MET A 194 5.23 9.38 -6.65
CA MET A 194 4.37 9.16 -5.47
C MET A 194 5.22 9.10 -4.18
N ALA A 195 6.30 8.31 -4.17
CA ALA A 195 7.16 8.18 -3.00
C ALA A 195 7.80 9.53 -2.62
N ALA A 196 8.30 10.28 -3.61
CA ALA A 196 8.86 11.60 -3.39
C ALA A 196 7.81 12.59 -2.85
N ALA A 197 6.60 12.62 -3.41
CA ALA A 197 5.52 13.50 -2.97
C ALA A 197 5.04 13.17 -1.54
N ILE A 198 5.00 11.90 -1.15
CA ILE A 198 4.61 11.51 0.21
C ILE A 198 5.70 11.87 1.23
N ALA A 199 6.98 11.78 0.84
CA ALA A 199 8.10 12.13 1.70
C ALA A 199 8.16 13.63 2.05
N THR A 200 7.61 14.52 1.21
CA THR A 200 7.56 15.97 1.49
C THR A 200 6.43 16.37 2.43
N ILE A 201 5.43 15.50 2.64
CA ILE A 201 4.31 15.78 3.54
C ILE A 201 4.84 15.75 4.98
N THR A 202 4.86 16.90 5.64
CA THR A 202 5.21 17.04 7.04
C THR A 202 3.99 17.48 7.83
N VAL A 203 3.84 16.94 9.04
CA VAL A 203 2.75 17.28 9.96
C VAL A 203 3.32 17.37 11.36
N VAL A 204 2.84 18.34 12.14
CA VAL A 204 3.25 18.52 13.54
C VAL A 204 2.57 17.45 14.40
N ASP A 205 3.33 16.85 15.32
CA ASP A 205 2.76 15.90 16.28
C ASP A 205 1.91 16.64 17.31
N PRO A 206 0.61 16.31 17.47
CA PRO A 206 -0.23 16.87 18.52
C PRO A 206 0.36 16.72 19.93
N ALA A 207 1.18 15.69 20.16
CA ALA A 207 1.86 15.47 21.44
C ALA A 207 2.91 16.55 21.79
N GLU A 208 3.37 17.34 20.83
CA GLU A 208 4.26 18.49 21.08
C GLU A 208 3.51 19.67 21.71
N THR A 209 2.18 19.75 21.50
CA THR A 209 1.31 20.79 22.04
C THR A 209 0.04 20.16 22.63
N PRO A 210 0.18 19.35 23.71
CA PRO A 210 -0.95 18.62 24.26
C PRO A 210 -1.97 19.59 24.85
N TYR A 211 -3.25 19.27 24.67
CA TYR A 211 -4.31 20.01 25.33
C TYR A 211 -4.13 19.93 26.86
N VAL A 212 -4.04 21.09 27.50
CA VAL A 212 -4.09 21.22 28.96
C VAL A 212 -5.36 21.95 29.34
N ALA A 213 -6.27 21.24 29.98
CA ALA A 213 -7.48 21.82 30.51
C ALA A 213 -7.20 22.95 31.52
N PRO A 214 -7.86 24.11 31.40
CA PRO A 214 -7.80 25.13 32.44
C PRO A 214 -8.34 24.60 33.78
N ASP A 215 -7.64 24.91 34.87
CA ASP A 215 -8.09 24.54 36.22
C ASP A 215 -9.08 25.58 36.75
N VAL A 216 -10.37 25.27 36.61
CA VAL A 216 -11.48 26.10 37.10
C VAL A 216 -12.22 25.30 38.17
N PRO A 217 -12.11 25.67 39.46
CA PRO A 217 -12.85 25.01 40.53
C PRO A 217 -14.38 25.14 40.36
N ALA A 218 -15.15 24.13 40.79
CA ALA A 218 -16.61 24.11 40.66
C ALA A 218 -17.34 25.24 41.41
N GLN A 219 -16.71 25.83 42.43
CA GLN A 219 -17.25 26.96 43.21
C GLN A 219 -16.58 28.31 42.84
N SER A 220 -16.13 28.43 41.59
CA SER A 220 -15.49 29.64 41.09
C SER A 220 -16.47 30.78 40.84
N SER A 221 -15.95 32.01 40.85
CA SER A 221 -16.72 33.19 40.45
C SER A 221 -17.01 33.18 38.95
N LEU A 222 -18.08 33.87 38.53
CA LEU A 222 -18.43 34.04 37.11
C LEU A 222 -17.26 34.61 36.28
N SER A 223 -16.45 35.50 36.84
CA SER A 223 -15.29 36.07 36.15
C SER A 223 -14.19 35.03 35.87
N LEU A 224 -13.98 34.09 36.79
CA LEU A 224 -12.99 33.02 36.62
C LEU A 224 -13.51 31.97 35.63
N ILE A 225 -14.80 31.63 35.70
CA ILE A 225 -15.45 30.75 34.71
C ILE A 225 -15.39 31.37 33.30
N ALA A 226 -15.65 32.68 33.16
CA ALA A 226 -15.56 33.37 31.89
C ALA A 226 -14.15 33.31 31.29
N ARG A 227 -13.12 33.57 32.12
CA ARG A 227 -11.72 33.42 31.69
C ARG A 227 -11.39 31.99 31.25
N GLY A 228 -11.85 30.99 32.01
CA GLY A 228 -11.67 29.59 31.63
C GLY A 228 -12.36 29.26 30.29
N LEU A 229 -13.54 29.84 30.04
CA LEU A 229 -14.23 29.67 28.77
C LEU A 229 -13.48 30.33 27.60
N ASP A 230 -12.86 31.49 27.81
CA ASP A 230 -12.01 32.15 26.81
C ASP A 230 -10.78 31.29 26.50
N GLU A 231 -10.11 30.74 27.52
CA GLU A 231 -8.97 29.83 27.38
C GLU A 231 -9.35 28.53 26.63
N VAL A 232 -10.46 27.88 27.01
CA VAL A 232 -11.00 26.70 26.29
C VAL A 232 -11.39 27.05 24.85
N SER A 233 -11.90 28.25 24.59
CA SER A 233 -12.28 28.68 23.24
C SER A 233 -11.08 28.93 22.34
N ALA A 234 -10.03 29.57 22.86
CA ALA A 234 -8.77 29.74 22.14
C ALA A 234 -8.15 28.38 21.76
N GLU A 235 -8.21 27.43 22.70
CA GLU A 235 -7.70 26.08 22.48
C GLU A 235 -8.53 25.27 21.48
N ALA A 236 -9.86 25.42 21.50
CA ALA A 236 -10.73 24.84 20.49
C ALA A 236 -10.34 25.32 19.08
N THR A 237 -10.08 26.62 18.89
CA THR A 237 -9.63 27.17 17.61
C THR A 237 -8.29 26.57 17.17
N ARG A 238 -7.32 26.46 18.09
CA ARG A 238 -6.02 25.84 17.79
C ARG A 238 -6.17 24.38 17.33
N ILE A 239 -7.00 23.60 18.00
CA ILE A 239 -7.26 22.19 17.63
C ILE A 239 -7.97 22.10 16.29
N ASP A 240 -8.93 22.98 16.00
CA ASP A 240 -9.63 23.01 14.72
C ASP A 240 -8.67 23.34 13.57
N ASP A 241 -7.77 24.31 13.75
CA ASP A 241 -6.74 24.65 12.76
C ASP A 241 -5.77 23.47 12.53
N ALA A 242 -5.27 22.85 13.60
CA ALA A 242 -4.41 21.66 13.52
C ALA A 242 -5.12 20.48 12.83
N GLN A 243 -6.42 20.27 13.10
CA GLN A 243 -7.20 19.23 12.45
C GLN A 243 -7.32 19.49 10.94
N ALA A 244 -7.51 20.74 10.52
CA ALA A 244 -7.57 21.10 9.11
C ALA A 244 -6.24 20.80 8.39
N GLU A 245 -5.10 21.04 9.04
CA GLU A 245 -3.78 20.67 8.51
C GLU A 245 -3.61 19.15 8.36
N LEU A 246 -4.03 18.37 9.35
CA LEU A 246 -3.97 16.91 9.26
C LEU A 246 -4.91 16.35 8.18
N ASP A 247 -6.12 16.90 8.04
CA ASP A 247 -7.06 16.50 6.98
C ASP A 247 -6.52 16.86 5.58
N ALA A 248 -5.84 18.01 5.46
CA ALA A 248 -5.13 18.39 4.24
C ALA A 248 -3.97 17.43 3.93
N ALA A 249 -3.21 16.99 4.94
CA ALA A 249 -2.13 16.02 4.77
C ALA A 249 -2.65 14.64 4.30
N LEU A 250 -3.77 14.15 4.86
CA LEU A 250 -4.40 12.93 4.37
C LEU A 250 -4.85 13.04 2.91
N THR A 251 -5.42 14.20 2.55
CA THR A 251 -5.81 14.50 1.17
C THR A 251 -4.59 14.50 0.24
N ALA A 252 -3.50 15.15 0.66
CA ALA A 252 -2.25 15.18 -0.11
C ALA A 252 -1.65 13.77 -0.31
N ILE A 253 -1.71 12.87 0.69
CA ILE A 253 -1.29 11.47 0.52
C ILE A 253 -2.17 10.76 -0.52
N ALA A 254 -3.50 10.94 -0.46
CA ALA A 254 -4.41 10.33 -1.41
C ALA A 254 -4.17 10.83 -2.84
N ASP A 255 -3.96 12.14 -3.01
CA ASP A 255 -3.67 12.77 -4.29
C ASP A 255 -2.32 12.32 -4.85
N ALA A 256 -1.30 12.19 -4.00
CA ALA A 256 0.02 11.65 -4.40
C ALA A 256 -0.06 10.20 -4.91
N ARG A 257 -0.97 9.38 -4.39
CA ARG A 257 -1.17 7.99 -4.82
C ARG A 257 -1.94 7.83 -6.13
N ALA A 258 -2.77 8.82 -6.50
CA ALA A 258 -3.67 8.70 -7.63
C ALA A 258 -2.95 8.54 -8.99
N PRO A 259 -1.89 9.32 -9.33
CA PRO A 259 -1.13 9.15 -10.57
C PRO A 259 -0.46 7.79 -10.71
N PHE A 260 0.07 7.25 -9.61
CA PHE A 260 0.65 5.91 -9.59
C PHE A 260 -0.42 4.86 -9.86
N THR A 261 -1.54 4.88 -9.13
CA THR A 261 -2.67 3.95 -9.36
C THR A 261 -3.14 3.97 -10.81
N LYS A 262 -3.28 5.17 -11.40
CA LYS A 262 -3.67 5.35 -12.81
C LYS A 262 -2.65 4.72 -13.76
N SER A 263 -1.37 4.98 -13.57
CA SER A 263 -0.29 4.48 -14.43
C SER A 263 -0.12 2.97 -14.30
N PHE A 264 -0.20 2.43 -13.08
CA PHE A 264 -0.14 0.99 -12.82
C PHE A 264 -1.34 0.24 -13.41
N THR A 265 -2.54 0.82 -13.31
CA THR A 265 -3.73 0.26 -13.99
C THR A 265 -3.59 0.28 -15.51
N ALA A 266 -3.02 1.36 -16.07
CA ALA A 266 -2.77 1.45 -17.51
C ALA A 266 -1.77 0.40 -17.97
N PHE A 267 -0.68 0.20 -17.23
CA PHE A 267 0.26 -0.91 -17.42
C PHE A 267 -0.44 -2.28 -17.34
N GLY A 268 -1.31 -2.50 -16.34
CA GLY A 268 -2.10 -3.72 -16.23
C GLY A 268 -2.94 -4.05 -17.47
N LYS A 269 -3.38 -3.04 -18.24
CA LYS A 269 -4.15 -3.25 -19.47
C LYS A 269 -3.31 -3.72 -20.66
N THR A 270 -1.98 -3.55 -20.63
CA THR A 270 -1.11 -3.99 -21.73
C THR A 270 -0.73 -5.48 -21.60
N ILE A 271 -0.76 -6.02 -20.37
CA ILE A 271 -0.32 -7.39 -20.07
C ILE A 271 -1.04 -8.49 -20.89
N PRO A 272 -2.37 -8.46 -21.13
CA PRO A 272 -3.00 -9.48 -21.97
C PRO A 272 -2.44 -9.55 -23.40
N ALA A 273 -2.13 -8.40 -23.99
CA ALA A 273 -1.56 -8.32 -25.34
C ALA A 273 -0.10 -8.82 -25.35
N THR A 274 0.70 -8.43 -24.36
CA THR A 274 2.10 -8.88 -24.25
C THR A 274 2.18 -10.38 -23.97
N ALA A 275 1.32 -10.90 -23.11
CA ALA A 275 1.21 -12.34 -22.84
C ALA A 275 0.86 -13.11 -24.12
N THR A 276 -0.10 -12.62 -24.92
CA THR A 276 -0.45 -13.23 -26.21
C THR A 276 0.74 -13.25 -27.18
N SER A 277 1.47 -12.14 -27.29
CA SER A 277 2.68 -12.08 -28.12
C SER A 277 3.77 -13.03 -27.63
N LEU A 278 3.94 -13.15 -26.31
CA LEU A 278 4.94 -14.03 -25.71
C LEU A 278 4.61 -15.51 -25.98
N LEU A 279 3.34 -15.89 -25.92
CA LEU A 279 2.88 -17.23 -26.27
C LEU A 279 3.13 -17.54 -27.76
N ALA A 280 2.91 -16.56 -28.65
CA ALA A 280 3.09 -16.73 -30.08
C ALA A 280 4.55 -16.98 -30.49
N VAL A 281 5.51 -16.37 -29.80
CA VAL A 281 6.96 -16.56 -30.07
C VAL A 281 7.56 -17.78 -29.35
N ASN A 282 6.81 -18.46 -28.48
CA ASN A 282 7.23 -19.67 -27.77
C ASN A 282 6.28 -20.87 -28.03
N PRO A 283 6.10 -21.28 -29.31
CA PRO A 283 5.13 -22.31 -29.66
C PRO A 283 5.50 -23.71 -29.16
N ASP A 284 6.78 -23.97 -28.92
CA ASP A 284 7.29 -25.31 -28.58
C ASP A 284 7.21 -25.62 -27.08
N ALA A 285 7.00 -24.61 -26.24
CA ALA A 285 6.76 -24.84 -24.82
C ALA A 285 5.48 -25.66 -24.58
N GLY A 286 5.48 -26.55 -23.59
CA GLY A 286 4.29 -27.36 -23.27
C GLY A 286 3.06 -26.53 -22.83
N GLN A 287 1.86 -27.07 -23.07
CA GLN A 287 0.58 -26.38 -22.80
C GLN A 287 0.46 -25.86 -21.36
N ARG A 288 0.94 -26.61 -20.37
CA ARG A 288 0.92 -26.20 -18.95
C ARG A 288 1.58 -24.85 -18.68
N TRP A 289 2.65 -24.53 -19.40
CA TRP A 289 3.39 -23.27 -19.23
C TRP A 289 2.65 -22.11 -19.88
N ARG A 290 2.04 -22.37 -21.04
CA ARG A 290 1.17 -21.42 -21.72
C ARG A 290 -0.05 -21.05 -20.85
N ASP A 291 -0.70 -22.06 -20.29
CA ASP A 291 -1.84 -21.88 -19.38
C ASP A 291 -1.45 -21.08 -18.13
N ALA A 292 -0.26 -21.36 -17.57
CA ALA A 292 0.27 -20.62 -16.42
C ALA A 292 0.45 -19.12 -16.71
N VAL A 293 0.99 -18.77 -17.88
CA VAL A 293 1.12 -17.37 -18.32
C VAL A 293 -0.25 -16.70 -18.48
N THR A 294 -1.22 -17.37 -19.11
CA THR A 294 -2.58 -16.83 -19.27
C THR A 294 -3.29 -16.63 -17.93
N ALA A 295 -3.16 -17.59 -17.01
CA ALA A 295 -3.74 -17.51 -15.67
C ALA A 295 -3.12 -16.35 -14.86
N ALA A 296 -1.79 -16.25 -14.85
CA ALA A 296 -1.09 -15.18 -14.13
C ALA A 296 -1.39 -13.79 -14.71
N ALA A 297 -1.45 -13.65 -16.04
CA ALA A 297 -1.85 -12.40 -16.71
C ALA A 297 -3.28 -11.97 -16.32
N THR A 298 -4.20 -12.93 -16.21
CA THR A 298 -5.60 -12.67 -15.80
C THR A 298 -5.68 -12.25 -14.33
N ALA A 299 -4.94 -12.94 -13.45
CA ALA A 299 -4.86 -12.59 -12.03
C ALA A 299 -4.32 -11.17 -11.84
N PHE A 300 -3.20 -10.84 -12.50
CA PHE A 300 -2.62 -9.51 -12.44
C PHE A 300 -3.57 -8.43 -12.98
N THR A 301 -4.19 -8.65 -14.13
CA THR A 301 -5.15 -7.69 -14.72
C THR A 301 -6.34 -7.41 -13.78
N THR A 302 -6.74 -8.40 -12.99
CA THR A 302 -7.80 -8.26 -11.99
C THR A 302 -7.33 -7.43 -10.79
N ALA A 303 -6.17 -7.76 -10.22
CA ALA A 303 -5.59 -7.02 -9.10
C ALA A 303 -5.24 -5.56 -9.45
N ALA A 304 -4.73 -5.33 -10.67
CA ALA A 304 -4.33 -4.00 -11.16
C ALA A 304 -5.48 -2.99 -11.19
N LYS A 305 -6.75 -3.42 -11.30
CA LYS A 305 -7.92 -2.53 -11.32
C LYS A 305 -8.10 -1.72 -10.04
N THR A 306 -7.53 -2.19 -8.92
CA THR A 306 -7.60 -1.50 -7.61
C THR A 306 -6.27 -0.85 -7.23
N GLY A 307 -5.29 -0.78 -8.15
CA GLY A 307 -3.94 -0.29 -7.84
C GLY A 307 -3.11 -1.25 -6.97
N SER A 308 -3.54 -2.52 -6.91
CA SER A 308 -2.81 -3.61 -6.26
C SER A 308 -2.26 -4.58 -7.32
N GLY A 309 -1.51 -5.61 -6.94
CA GLY A 309 -1.08 -6.64 -7.90
C GLY A 309 0.41 -6.91 -7.95
N ALA A 310 1.21 -6.45 -6.99
CA ALA A 310 2.65 -6.67 -7.00
C ALA A 310 3.01 -8.18 -6.99
N THR A 311 2.33 -8.96 -6.15
CA THR A 311 2.51 -10.42 -6.07
C THR A 311 2.09 -11.12 -7.37
N GLU A 312 0.94 -10.75 -7.93
CA GLU A 312 0.43 -11.31 -9.18
C GLU A 312 1.33 -10.94 -10.36
N LEU A 313 1.92 -9.75 -10.36
CA LEU A 313 2.88 -9.31 -11.38
C LEU A 313 4.17 -10.13 -11.31
N GLN A 314 4.66 -10.43 -10.10
CA GLN A 314 5.80 -11.34 -9.90
C GLN A 314 5.47 -12.76 -10.37
N ALA A 315 4.25 -13.25 -10.11
CA ALA A 315 3.80 -14.55 -10.61
C ALA A 315 3.74 -14.58 -12.15
N TYR A 316 3.28 -13.48 -12.77
CA TYR A 316 3.31 -13.32 -14.23
C TYR A 316 4.75 -13.36 -14.77
N ALA A 317 5.68 -12.62 -14.15
CA ALA A 317 7.09 -12.66 -14.52
C ALA A 317 7.66 -14.08 -14.47
N ALA A 318 7.45 -14.79 -13.36
CA ALA A 318 7.92 -16.16 -13.18
C ALA A 318 7.35 -17.12 -14.23
N ALA A 319 6.06 -17.03 -14.52
CA ALA A 319 5.42 -17.85 -15.56
C ALA A 319 5.98 -17.53 -16.96
N ALA A 320 6.21 -16.25 -17.27
CA ALA A 320 6.74 -15.80 -18.55
C ALA A 320 8.17 -16.31 -18.80
N PHE A 321 9.06 -16.19 -17.81
CA PHE A 321 10.42 -16.72 -17.92
C PHE A 321 10.45 -18.25 -17.96
N ALA A 322 9.57 -18.93 -17.22
CA ALA A 322 9.48 -20.38 -17.28
C ALA A 322 8.99 -20.88 -18.64
N LEU A 323 8.07 -20.17 -19.29
CA LEU A 323 7.65 -20.43 -20.67
C LEU A 323 8.82 -20.32 -21.65
N GLN A 324 9.59 -19.22 -21.58
CA GLN A 324 10.76 -19.01 -22.44
C GLN A 324 11.84 -20.08 -22.21
N GLY A 325 12.11 -20.42 -20.94
CA GLY A 325 13.07 -21.46 -20.56
C GLY A 325 12.66 -22.84 -21.09
N GLU A 326 11.39 -23.20 -21.01
CA GLU A 326 10.89 -24.45 -21.59
C GLU A 326 11.01 -24.46 -23.11
N ASN A 327 10.64 -23.37 -23.78
CA ASN A 327 10.75 -23.28 -25.23
C ASN A 327 12.21 -23.47 -25.69
N ALA A 328 13.15 -22.79 -25.02
CA ALA A 328 14.58 -22.95 -25.27
C ALA A 328 15.07 -24.39 -25.03
N ARG A 329 14.62 -25.04 -23.95
CA ARG A 329 14.94 -26.44 -23.66
C ARG A 329 14.47 -27.37 -24.79
N VAL A 330 13.22 -27.22 -25.26
CA VAL A 330 12.67 -28.05 -26.34
C VAL A 330 13.41 -27.83 -27.66
N LEU A 331 13.79 -26.59 -27.98
CA LEU A 331 14.59 -26.29 -29.17
C LEU A 331 15.96 -26.97 -29.13
N LEU A 332 16.66 -26.90 -27.99
CA LEU A 332 17.95 -27.56 -27.80
C LEU A 332 17.85 -29.09 -27.90
N GLU A 333 16.77 -29.69 -27.38
CA GLU A 333 16.54 -31.13 -27.51
C GLU A 333 16.27 -31.57 -28.95
N ARG A 334 15.60 -30.75 -29.76
CA ARG A 334 15.40 -31.05 -31.17
C ARG A 334 16.69 -30.98 -31.96
N GLU A 335 17.50 -29.93 -31.73
CA GLU A 335 18.82 -29.79 -32.35
C GLU A 335 19.76 -30.95 -31.98
N ALA A 336 19.66 -31.48 -30.76
CA ALA A 336 20.44 -32.64 -30.33
C ALA A 336 19.96 -33.99 -30.89
N VAL A 337 18.70 -34.09 -31.33
CA VAL A 337 18.08 -35.33 -31.84
C VAL A 337 18.05 -35.38 -33.38
N GLU A 338 18.56 -34.36 -34.07
CA GLU A 338 18.93 -34.43 -35.50
C GLU A 338 20.43 -34.77 -35.65
N PRO A 339 20.89 -36.01 -35.38
CA PRO A 339 22.25 -36.39 -35.70
C PRO A 339 22.38 -36.62 -37.21
N ASP A 340 23.28 -35.88 -37.84
CA ASP A 340 24.08 -36.23 -39.03
C ASP A 340 23.57 -37.42 -39.89
N GLU A 341 22.35 -37.35 -40.44
CA GLU A 341 21.97 -38.26 -41.54
C GLU A 341 22.82 -37.99 -42.80
N ASP A 342 23.61 -36.92 -42.81
CA ASP A 342 24.55 -36.55 -43.89
C ASP A 342 25.97 -37.16 -43.78
N THR A 343 26.30 -38.00 -42.80
CA THR A 343 27.64 -38.66 -42.73
C THR A 343 27.69 -40.15 -43.10
N ASN A 344 26.60 -40.73 -43.62
CA ASN A 344 26.57 -42.14 -44.08
C ASN A 344 26.44 -42.34 -45.61
N GLU A 345 26.85 -41.36 -46.43
CA GLU A 345 26.96 -41.51 -47.90
C GLU A 345 28.41 -41.65 -48.43
N GLU A 346 29.33 -42.27 -47.69
CA GLU A 346 30.65 -42.65 -48.21
C GLU A 346 30.95 -44.16 -48.03
N GLU A 347 30.30 -45.01 -48.83
CA GLU A 347 30.93 -46.22 -49.41
C GLU A 347 30.15 -46.78 -50.61
N ALA A 348 30.23 -46.10 -51.76
CA ALA A 348 29.95 -46.71 -53.07
C ALA A 348 31.23 -46.68 -53.95
N PRO A 349 31.65 -47.81 -54.54
CA PRO A 349 32.95 -47.91 -55.20
C PRO A 349 33.01 -47.20 -56.55
N ARG A 350 34.14 -46.51 -56.76
CA ARG A 350 34.65 -45.89 -57.98
C ARG A 350 34.36 -46.71 -59.27
N GLN A 351 33.60 -46.17 -60.22
CA GLN A 351 33.72 -46.52 -61.65
C GLN A 351 33.49 -45.32 -62.62
N THR A 352 34.63 -44.74 -63.04
CA THR A 352 35.00 -44.21 -64.37
C THR A 352 34.29 -43.03 -65.08
N PRO A 353 35.05 -42.25 -65.90
CA PRO A 353 34.63 -40.95 -66.43
C PRO A 353 34.21 -40.98 -67.92
N GLN A 354 33.14 -40.27 -68.30
CA GLN A 354 32.85 -39.96 -69.70
C GLN A 354 32.22 -38.58 -69.95
N ARG A 355 33.10 -37.68 -70.40
CA ARG A 355 32.98 -36.72 -71.51
C ARG A 355 32.09 -35.44 -71.40
N PRO A 356 32.61 -34.27 -71.84
CA PRO A 356 31.94 -32.97 -71.70
C PRO A 356 31.05 -32.59 -72.89
N ARG A 357 30.02 -31.76 -72.63
CA ARG A 357 29.42 -30.87 -73.62
C ARG A 357 29.02 -29.53 -72.99
N ALA A 358 29.47 -28.46 -73.66
CA ALA A 358 29.05 -27.08 -73.53
C ALA A 358 27.52 -26.94 -73.80
N THR A 359 26.77 -25.91 -73.39
CA THR A 359 26.95 -24.47 -73.62
C THR A 359 25.83 -23.68 -72.89
N THR A 360 26.22 -22.58 -72.22
CA THR A 360 25.57 -21.24 -72.16
C THR A 360 24.33 -20.98 -71.25
N PRO A 361 24.35 -19.87 -70.46
CA PRO A 361 23.31 -19.49 -69.48
C PRO A 361 22.33 -18.41 -69.99
N PRO A 362 21.27 -18.11 -69.23
CA PRO A 362 20.82 -16.73 -69.08
C PRO A 362 20.88 -16.27 -67.62
N SER A 363 21.58 -15.15 -67.39
CA SER A 363 21.54 -14.35 -66.17
C SER A 363 20.13 -13.85 -65.89
N GLY A 364 19.51 -14.38 -64.83
CA GLY A 364 18.42 -13.71 -64.12
C GLY A 364 19.00 -13.02 -62.90
N GLY A 365 19.18 -11.70 -62.97
CA GLY A 365 19.66 -10.89 -61.85
C GLY A 365 18.62 -10.88 -60.74
N SER A 366 18.91 -11.58 -59.64
CA SER A 366 18.22 -11.37 -58.36
C SER A 366 19.04 -10.34 -57.58
N THR A 367 18.63 -9.08 -57.66
CA THR A 367 19.13 -8.02 -56.78
C THR A 367 18.51 -8.23 -55.40
N SER A 368 19.19 -9.01 -54.56
CA SER A 368 18.93 -9.02 -53.12
C SER A 368 19.19 -7.61 -52.59
N PRO A 369 18.25 -6.97 -51.86
CA PRO A 369 18.51 -5.71 -51.20
C PRO A 369 19.66 -5.92 -50.19
N ALA A 370 20.67 -5.06 -50.28
CA ALA A 370 21.74 -5.03 -49.28
C ALA A 370 21.13 -4.74 -47.90
N PRO A 371 21.61 -5.40 -46.83
CA PRO A 371 21.26 -5.02 -45.47
C PRO A 371 21.54 -3.54 -45.25
N PRO A 372 20.69 -2.79 -44.53
CA PRO A 372 20.98 -1.40 -44.21
C PRO A 372 22.32 -1.32 -43.49
N ALA A 373 23.19 -0.43 -43.97
CA ALA A 373 24.46 -0.15 -43.34
C ALA A 373 24.22 0.27 -41.89
N ASN A 374 24.85 -0.45 -40.97
CA ASN A 374 24.88 -0.11 -39.55
C ASN A 374 25.53 1.29 -39.45
N PRO A 375 24.83 2.33 -38.96
CA PRO A 375 25.42 3.65 -38.83
C PRO A 375 26.59 3.56 -37.86
N GLU A 376 27.76 3.99 -38.35
CA GLU A 376 28.98 4.12 -37.56
C GLU A 376 28.68 5.03 -36.36
N PRO A 377 29.07 4.65 -35.12
CA PRO A 377 28.85 5.47 -33.94
C PRO A 377 29.45 6.86 -34.15
N ALA A 378 28.61 7.89 -34.03
CA ALA A 378 29.08 9.26 -34.05
C ALA A 378 30.16 9.44 -32.95
N PRO A 379 31.28 10.13 -33.24
CA PRO A 379 32.29 10.42 -32.24
C PRO A 379 31.64 11.19 -31.07
N PRO A 380 32.10 10.95 -29.83
CA PRO A 380 31.53 11.59 -28.65
C PRO A 380 31.55 13.10 -28.81
N VAL A 381 30.39 13.71 -28.68
CA VAL A 381 30.25 15.18 -28.63
C VAL A 381 30.89 15.62 -27.33
N ASP A 382 31.93 16.45 -27.43
CA ASP A 382 32.59 17.06 -26.28
C ASP A 382 31.54 17.80 -25.43
N PRO A 383 31.49 17.58 -24.10
CA PRO A 383 30.59 18.29 -23.22
C PRO A 383 30.77 19.80 -23.40
N ALA A 384 29.66 20.52 -23.64
CA ALA A 384 29.66 21.97 -23.66
C ALA A 384 30.29 22.50 -22.35
N PRO A 385 31.13 23.55 -22.41
CA PRO A 385 31.75 24.11 -21.23
C PRO A 385 30.69 24.48 -20.20
N GLN A 386 30.87 24.00 -18.97
CA GLN A 386 29.99 24.33 -17.85
C GLN A 386 29.93 25.85 -17.69
N PRO A 387 28.73 26.43 -17.50
CA PRO A 387 28.61 27.85 -17.17
C PRO A 387 29.40 28.13 -15.89
N GLU A 388 30.22 29.17 -15.96
CA GLU A 388 31.05 29.65 -14.86
C GLU A 388 30.14 30.01 -13.68
N PRO A 389 30.46 29.61 -12.44
CA PRO A 389 29.64 29.94 -11.28
C PRO A 389 29.53 31.46 -11.13
N GLU A 390 28.32 31.98 -11.20
CA GLU A 390 28.05 33.39 -10.88
C GLU A 390 28.52 33.66 -9.44
N GLN A 391 29.53 34.51 -9.33
CA GLN A 391 30.12 34.92 -8.06
C GLN A 391 29.05 35.67 -7.25
N PRO A 392 28.75 35.29 -5.99
CA PRO A 392 27.74 35.96 -5.20
C PRO A 392 28.08 37.44 -5.04
N GLU A 393 27.18 38.33 -5.48
CA GLU A 393 27.26 39.76 -5.19
C GLU A 393 27.20 39.96 -3.67
N ILE A 394 28.29 40.45 -3.10
CA ILE A 394 28.36 40.85 -1.69
C ILE A 394 27.55 42.15 -1.56
N PRO A 395 26.48 42.19 -0.74
CA PRO A 395 25.73 43.42 -0.55
C PRO A 395 26.60 44.50 0.12
N PRO A 396 26.42 45.78 -0.25
CA PRO A 396 27.19 46.87 0.32
C PRO A 396 26.94 46.99 1.83
N ILE A 397 28.04 47.08 2.58
CA ILE A 397 28.03 47.41 4.01
C ILE A 397 27.68 48.89 4.12
N GLU A 398 26.44 49.21 4.52
CA GLU A 398 26.08 50.56 4.95
C GLU A 398 26.75 50.84 6.31
N GLY A 399 27.47 51.96 6.37
CA GLY A 399 28.14 52.48 7.57
C GLY A 399 27.55 53.80 8.02
#